data_AF-A0A1J3JX38-F1
#
_entry.id   AF-A0A1J3JX38-F1
#
_cell.length_a   1.000
_cell.length_b   1.000
_cell.length_c   1.000
_cell.angle_alpha   90.00
_cell.angle_beta   90.00
_cell.angle_gamma   90.00
#
_symmetry.space_group_name_H-M   'P 1'
#
loop_
_entity.id
_entity.type
_entity.pdbx_description
1 polymer ?
#
loop_
_entity_poly.entity_id
_entity_poly.type
_entity_poly.pdbx_seq_one_letter_code
_entity_poly.pdbx_strand_id
1 'polypeptide(L)'
;MESEGKIVFTEEQEALVVKSWSVMKKHSAELGLKLFLKIFEIAPTAKKMFSFLRDSPIPAEQNPKLKPHAMSVFVMCCESAAQLRKTGKVTVKETTLKRLGANHSKYGVVDEHFEVTKYALLETIKEAVPEMWSPEMKSAWGQAYDHLVAAIKAEMKRSPI
;
A
#
# COMPACT_ATOMS: atom_id res chain seq x y z
N MET A 1 22.75 -4.24 -28.31
CA MET A 1 22.13 -4.86 -27.12
C MET A 1 21.64 -3.70 -26.29
N GLU A 2 20.34 -3.47 -26.36
CA GLU A 2 19.68 -2.31 -25.76
C GLU A 2 19.98 -2.25 -24.27
N SER A 3 20.44 -1.09 -23.80
CA SER A 3 20.47 -0.81 -22.39
C SER A 3 19.03 -0.91 -21.88
N GLU A 4 18.70 -1.96 -21.13
CA GLU A 4 17.49 -2.00 -20.32
C GLU A 4 17.54 -0.77 -19.41
N GLY A 5 16.87 0.29 -19.84
CA GLY A 5 16.84 1.55 -19.13
C GLY A 5 16.31 1.25 -17.75
N LYS A 6 17.12 1.53 -16.71
CA LYS A 6 16.63 1.61 -15.33
C LYS A 6 15.33 2.39 -15.40
N ILE A 7 14.20 1.74 -15.12
CA ILE A 7 12.91 2.44 -15.06
C ILE A 7 13.03 3.38 -13.87
N VAL A 8 13.40 4.63 -14.16
CA VAL A 8 13.49 5.70 -13.18
C VAL A 8 12.09 6.23 -13.00
N PHE A 9 11.61 6.25 -11.77
CA PHE A 9 10.33 6.85 -11.44
C PHE A 9 10.38 8.35 -11.80
N THR A 10 9.57 8.74 -12.78
CA THR A 10 9.61 10.04 -13.44
C THR A 10 8.99 11.14 -12.58
N GLU A 11 9.25 12.39 -12.96
CA GLU A 11 8.65 13.55 -12.31
C GLU A 11 7.13 13.59 -12.54
N GLU A 12 6.68 13.17 -13.72
CA GLU A 12 5.28 13.05 -14.07
C GLU A 12 4.58 11.99 -13.21
N GLN A 13 5.21 10.82 -13.01
CA GLN A 13 4.68 9.78 -12.13
C GLN A 13 4.60 10.25 -10.67
N GLU A 14 5.61 10.93 -10.16
CA GLU A 14 5.57 11.54 -8.82
C GLU A 14 4.44 12.57 -8.72
N ALA A 15 4.34 13.46 -9.69
CA ALA A 15 3.32 14.49 -9.71
C ALA A 15 1.91 13.88 -9.70
N LEU A 16 1.65 12.80 -10.44
CA LEU A 16 0.37 12.11 -10.44
C LEU A 16 0.02 11.55 -9.05
N VAL A 17 0.98 10.89 -8.38
CA VAL A 17 0.79 10.35 -7.03
C VAL A 17 0.59 11.46 -6.00
N VAL A 18 1.48 12.46 -5.99
CA VAL A 18 1.45 13.55 -5.00
C VAL A 18 0.20 14.43 -5.17
N LYS A 19 -0.18 14.78 -6.41
CA LYS A 19 -1.36 15.60 -6.66
C LYS A 19 -2.64 14.86 -6.27
N SER A 20 -2.81 13.61 -6.69
CA SER A 20 -3.98 12.81 -6.29
C SER A 20 -4.03 12.58 -4.79
N TRP A 21 -2.90 12.28 -4.14
CA TRP A 21 -2.83 12.16 -2.69
C TRP A 21 -3.19 13.46 -1.96
N SER A 22 -2.80 14.61 -2.50
CA SER A 22 -3.14 15.92 -1.91
C SER A 22 -4.65 16.20 -1.83
N VAL A 23 -5.41 15.64 -2.77
CA VAL A 23 -6.88 15.69 -2.78
C VAL A 23 -7.43 14.66 -1.79
N MET A 24 -6.92 13.43 -1.83
CA MET A 24 -7.40 12.30 -1.01
C MET A 24 -7.10 12.45 0.49
N LYS A 25 -6.00 13.10 0.88
CA LYS A 25 -5.49 13.09 2.27
C LYS A 25 -6.50 13.60 3.31
N LYS A 26 -7.39 14.52 2.92
CA LYS A 26 -8.46 15.06 3.80
C LYS A 26 -9.46 13.97 4.22
N HIS A 27 -9.65 12.96 3.39
CA HIS A 27 -10.56 11.82 3.61
C HIS A 27 -9.79 10.51 3.85
N SER A 28 -8.51 10.59 4.19
CA SER A 28 -7.62 9.42 4.30
C SER A 28 -8.11 8.35 5.26
N ALA A 29 -8.80 8.72 6.35
CA ALA A 29 -9.38 7.75 7.29
C ALA A 29 -10.53 6.94 6.65
N GLU A 30 -11.39 7.60 5.87
CA GLU A 30 -12.53 6.97 5.17
C GLU A 30 -12.03 6.11 4.01
N LEU A 31 -11.08 6.62 3.22
CA LEU A 31 -10.45 5.89 2.12
C LEU A 31 -9.66 4.68 2.61
N GLY A 32 -8.96 4.81 3.74
CA GLY A 32 -8.32 3.69 4.42
C GLY A 32 -9.34 2.62 4.79
N LEU A 33 -10.44 3.01 5.44
CA LEU A 33 -11.47 2.04 5.79
C LEU A 33 -12.03 1.34 4.55
N LYS A 34 -12.34 2.11 3.50
CA LYS A 34 -12.87 1.60 2.22
C LYS A 34 -11.93 0.59 1.56
N LEU A 35 -10.62 0.88 1.56
CA LEU A 35 -9.58 -0.04 1.09
C LEU A 35 -9.68 -1.39 1.80
N PHE A 36 -9.72 -1.42 3.13
CA PHE A 36 -9.72 -2.67 3.88
C PHE A 36 -11.04 -3.45 3.76
N LEU A 37 -12.17 -2.75 3.69
CA LEU A 37 -13.45 -3.41 3.42
C LEU A 37 -13.42 -4.09 2.03
N LYS A 38 -12.87 -3.43 1.01
CA LYS A 38 -12.70 -4.01 -0.33
C LYS A 38 -11.74 -5.21 -0.32
N ILE A 39 -10.65 -5.16 0.45
CA ILE A 39 -9.76 -6.32 0.65
C ILE A 39 -10.53 -7.50 1.26
N PHE A 40 -11.35 -7.26 2.28
CA PHE A 40 -12.13 -8.32 2.93
C PHE A 40 -13.29 -8.85 2.07
N GLU A 41 -13.80 -8.05 1.15
CA GLU A 41 -14.77 -8.51 0.15
C GLU A 41 -14.12 -9.48 -0.84
N ILE A 42 -12.92 -9.16 -1.33
CA ILE A 42 -12.17 -9.98 -2.30
C ILE A 42 -11.58 -11.23 -1.64
N ALA A 43 -11.03 -11.06 -0.43
CA ALA A 43 -10.37 -12.11 0.33
C ALA A 43 -10.89 -12.13 1.79
N PRO A 44 -12.06 -12.72 2.05
CA PRO A 44 -12.67 -12.74 3.39
C PRO A 44 -11.78 -13.36 4.48
N THR A 45 -10.92 -14.30 4.10
CA THR A 45 -9.95 -14.94 5.01
C THR A 45 -8.90 -13.96 5.55
N ALA A 46 -8.58 -12.89 4.81
CA ALA A 46 -7.61 -11.88 5.24
C ALA A 46 -8.05 -11.16 6.52
N LYS A 47 -9.37 -11.04 6.76
CA LYS A 47 -9.91 -10.48 8.01
C LYS A 47 -9.42 -11.21 9.25
N LYS A 48 -9.21 -12.53 9.16
CA LYS A 48 -8.76 -13.37 10.29
C LYS A 48 -7.29 -13.16 10.66
N MET A 49 -6.51 -12.53 9.78
CA MET A 49 -5.09 -12.21 10.03
C MET A 49 -4.93 -11.01 10.98
N PHE A 50 -5.94 -10.15 11.05
CA PHE A 50 -5.99 -9.03 11.99
C PHE A 50 -6.56 -9.52 13.32
N SER A 51 -5.70 -9.72 14.32
CA SER A 51 -6.10 -10.21 15.65
C SER A 51 -7.22 -9.36 16.28
N PHE A 52 -7.18 -8.04 16.05
CA PHE A 52 -8.20 -7.12 16.52
C PHE A 52 -9.54 -7.19 15.75
N LEU A 53 -9.63 -7.93 14.65
CA LEU A 53 -10.86 -8.20 13.92
C LEU A 53 -11.34 -9.64 14.13
N ARG A 54 -10.43 -10.60 14.16
CA ARG A 54 -10.74 -12.03 14.32
C ARG A 54 -11.54 -12.31 15.59
N ASP A 55 -11.12 -11.68 16.70
CA ASP A 55 -11.68 -11.95 18.04
C ASP A 55 -12.63 -10.82 18.48
N SER A 56 -13.04 -9.93 17.56
CA SER A 56 -13.81 -8.73 17.86
C SER A 56 -15.31 -8.96 17.68
N PRO A 57 -16.15 -8.60 18.67
CA PRO A 57 -17.60 -8.56 18.49
C PRO A 57 -18.06 -7.36 17.65
N ILE A 58 -17.18 -6.39 17.42
CA ILE A 58 -17.44 -5.17 16.64
C ILE A 58 -17.14 -5.44 15.14
N PRO A 59 -18.03 -5.05 14.22
CA PRO A 59 -17.79 -5.11 12.77
C PRO A 59 -16.51 -4.36 12.34
N ALA A 60 -15.94 -4.73 11.19
CA ALA A 60 -14.64 -4.19 10.76
C ALA A 60 -14.68 -2.68 10.54
N GLU A 61 -15.77 -2.21 9.93
CA GLU A 61 -16.11 -0.82 9.66
C GLU A 61 -16.20 0.06 10.91
N GLN A 62 -16.53 -0.54 12.06
CA GLN A 62 -16.67 0.15 13.34
C GLN A 62 -15.43 -0.05 14.23
N ASN A 63 -14.45 -0.87 13.82
CA ASN A 63 -13.29 -1.18 14.64
C ASN A 63 -12.27 -0.03 14.61
N PRO A 64 -11.98 0.62 15.76
CA PRO A 64 -11.12 1.80 15.80
C PRO A 64 -9.65 1.50 15.45
N LYS A 65 -9.23 0.22 15.51
CA LYS A 65 -7.85 -0.19 15.19
C LYS A 65 -7.61 -0.38 13.69
N LEU A 66 -8.65 -0.43 12.86
CA LEU A 66 -8.51 -0.63 11.42
C LEU A 66 -8.04 0.64 10.69
N LYS A 67 -8.65 1.79 11.03
CA LYS A 67 -8.39 3.07 10.35
C LYS A 67 -6.90 3.49 10.35
N PRO A 68 -6.15 3.42 11.47
CA PRO A 68 -4.74 3.82 11.49
C PRO A 68 -3.85 2.96 10.58
N HIS A 69 -4.04 1.64 10.59
CA HIS A 69 -3.31 0.74 9.71
C HIS A 69 -3.62 1.04 8.24
N ALA A 70 -4.89 1.30 7.94
CA ALA A 70 -5.31 1.58 6.59
C ALA A 70 -4.74 2.88 6.02
N MET A 71 -4.70 3.94 6.84
CA MET A 71 -4.05 5.19 6.46
C MET A 71 -2.55 5.01 6.17
N SER A 72 -1.85 4.14 6.93
CA SER A 72 -0.42 3.93 6.74
C SER A 72 -0.08 3.39 5.35
N VAL A 73 -0.95 2.58 4.74
CA VAL A 73 -0.70 2.01 3.40
C VAL A 73 -0.64 3.13 2.35
N PHE A 74 -1.62 4.03 2.35
CA PHE A 74 -1.65 5.16 1.42
C PHE A 74 -0.46 6.10 1.61
N VAL A 75 -0.16 6.46 2.87
CA VAL A 75 0.95 7.37 3.19
C VAL A 75 2.27 6.78 2.74
N MET A 76 2.55 5.53 3.09
CA MET A 76 3.81 4.88 2.73
C MET A 76 3.96 4.69 1.22
N CYS A 77 2.87 4.44 0.48
CA CYS A 77 2.92 4.40 -0.98
C CYS A 77 3.25 5.77 -1.58
N CYS A 78 2.63 6.84 -1.08
CA CYS A 78 2.93 8.20 -1.53
C CYS A 78 4.38 8.60 -1.20
N GLU A 79 4.88 8.27 0.00
CA GLU A 79 6.27 8.50 0.37
C GLU A 79 7.23 7.70 -0.50
N SER A 80 6.86 6.47 -0.87
CA SER A 80 7.66 5.62 -1.75
C SER A 80 7.81 6.23 -3.14
N ALA A 81 6.74 6.82 -3.70
CA ALA A 81 6.82 7.54 -4.97
C ALA A 81 7.86 8.68 -4.93
N ALA A 82 7.82 9.52 -3.88
CA ALA A 82 8.78 10.61 -3.70
C ALA A 82 10.23 10.10 -3.51
N GLN A 83 10.41 9.01 -2.77
CA GLN A 83 11.72 8.38 -2.55
C GLN A 83 12.29 7.77 -3.84
N LEU A 84 11.44 7.11 -4.63
CA LEU A 84 11.80 6.54 -5.92
C LEU A 84 12.25 7.62 -6.89
N ARG A 85 11.52 8.74 -6.98
CA ARG A 85 11.95 9.87 -7.81
C ARG A 85 13.30 10.41 -7.36
N LYS A 86 13.45 10.67 -6.06
CA LYS A 86 14.64 11.34 -5.50
C LYS A 86 15.89 10.47 -5.51
N THR A 87 15.74 9.16 -5.28
CA THR A 87 16.88 8.27 -4.97
C THR A 87 16.93 7.00 -5.81
N GLY A 88 15.92 6.72 -6.63
CA GLY A 88 15.79 5.50 -7.40
C GLY A 88 15.46 4.25 -6.58
N LYS A 89 15.16 4.39 -5.28
CA LYS A 89 14.80 3.28 -4.39
C LYS A 89 13.92 3.75 -3.22
N VAL A 90 13.28 2.80 -2.55
CA VAL A 90 12.61 3.06 -1.26
C VAL A 90 13.66 3.19 -0.17
N THR A 91 13.61 4.28 0.58
CA THR A 91 14.56 4.65 1.65
C THR A 91 13.89 4.71 3.03
N VAL A 92 12.83 3.93 3.24
CA VAL A 92 12.22 3.74 4.56
C VAL A 92 13.29 3.24 5.54
N LYS A 93 13.32 3.81 6.76
CA LYS A 93 14.31 3.45 7.79
C LYS A 93 14.35 1.92 7.98
N GLU A 94 15.56 1.37 8.05
CA GLU A 94 15.78 -0.08 8.16
C GLU A 94 15.03 -0.69 9.35
N THR A 95 15.03 -0.02 10.50
CA THR A 95 14.28 -0.47 11.70
C THR A 95 12.77 -0.55 11.46
N THR A 96 12.21 0.36 10.66
CA THR A 96 10.81 0.31 10.25
C THR A 96 10.54 -0.84 9.29
N LEU A 97 11.39 -1.04 8.27
CA LEU A 97 11.24 -2.15 7.32
C LEU A 97 11.34 -3.50 8.01
N LYS A 98 12.31 -3.70 8.91
CA LYS A 98 12.43 -4.92 9.73
C LYS A 98 11.16 -5.22 10.51
N ARG A 99 10.61 -4.20 11.20
CA ARG A 99 9.36 -4.35 11.96
C ARG A 99 8.17 -4.69 11.05
N LEU A 100 8.08 -4.06 9.87
CA LEU A 100 7.03 -4.34 8.91
C LEU A 100 7.15 -5.77 8.37
N GLY A 101 8.34 -6.18 7.92
CA GLY A 101 8.59 -7.53 7.43
C GLY A 101 8.26 -8.59 8.48
N ALA A 102 8.77 -8.42 9.72
CA ALA A 102 8.49 -9.34 10.82
C ALA A 102 6.98 -9.45 11.12
N ASN A 103 6.25 -8.34 11.13
CA ASN A 103 4.80 -8.37 11.36
C ASN A 103 4.05 -9.08 10.21
N HIS A 104 4.37 -8.78 8.95
CA HIS A 104 3.71 -9.41 7.81
C HIS A 104 4.01 -10.92 7.77
N SER A 105 5.25 -11.33 8.04
CA SER A 105 5.60 -12.76 8.19
C SER A 105 4.85 -13.41 9.35
N LYS A 106 4.84 -12.80 10.53
CA LYS A 106 4.16 -13.31 11.73
C LYS A 106 2.67 -13.58 11.51
N TYR A 107 2.00 -12.73 10.73
CA TYR A 107 0.57 -12.87 10.45
C TYR A 107 0.27 -13.74 9.21
N GLY A 108 1.30 -14.35 8.59
CA GLY A 108 1.12 -15.25 7.45
C GLY A 108 0.74 -14.54 6.15
N VAL A 109 1.17 -13.28 5.98
CA VAL A 109 0.99 -12.57 4.71
C VAL A 109 1.83 -13.25 3.64
N VAL A 110 1.19 -13.49 2.50
CA VAL A 110 1.78 -14.12 1.31
C VAL A 110 1.57 -13.20 0.11
N ASP A 111 2.17 -13.56 -1.02
CA ASP A 111 2.22 -12.72 -2.22
C ASP A 111 0.82 -12.36 -2.73
N GLU A 112 -0.12 -13.29 -2.70
CA GLU A 112 -1.51 -13.11 -3.12
C GLU A 112 -2.23 -12.02 -2.31
N HIS A 113 -1.89 -11.85 -1.02
CA HIS A 113 -2.47 -10.79 -0.20
C HIS A 113 -1.99 -9.40 -0.62
N PHE A 114 -0.74 -9.28 -1.07
CA PHE A 114 -0.22 -8.02 -1.62
C PHE A 114 -0.89 -7.69 -2.95
N GLU A 115 -1.12 -8.68 -3.82
CA GLU A 115 -1.83 -8.46 -5.09
C GLU A 115 -3.29 -8.00 -4.87
N VAL A 116 -4.02 -8.64 -3.94
CA VAL A 116 -5.36 -8.18 -3.55
C VAL A 116 -5.33 -6.76 -3.00
N THR A 117 -4.35 -6.45 -2.16
CA THR A 117 -4.19 -5.10 -1.59
C THR A 117 -3.89 -4.07 -2.68
N LYS A 118 -3.03 -4.39 -3.65
CA LYS A 118 -2.72 -3.52 -4.80
C LYS A 118 -3.96 -3.22 -5.63
N TYR A 119 -4.72 -4.26 -5.97
CA TYR A 119 -5.96 -4.10 -6.71
C TYR A 119 -6.95 -3.21 -5.94
N ALA A 120 -7.18 -3.50 -4.66
CA ALA A 120 -8.10 -2.74 -3.83
C ALA A 120 -7.66 -1.27 -3.64
N LEU A 121 -6.35 -1.02 -3.53
CA LEU A 121 -5.76 0.32 -3.47
C LEU A 121 -6.07 1.12 -4.73
N LEU A 122 -5.77 0.56 -5.91
CA LEU A 122 -5.98 1.23 -7.19
C LEU A 122 -7.46 1.52 -7.46
N GLU A 123 -8.36 0.58 -7.16
CA GLU A 123 -9.81 0.82 -7.29
C GLU A 123 -10.29 1.91 -6.31
N THR A 124 -9.78 1.91 -5.06
CA THR A 124 -10.13 2.94 -4.08
C THR A 124 -9.66 4.33 -4.53
N ILE A 125 -8.46 4.44 -5.12
CA ILE A 125 -7.95 5.70 -5.68
C ILE A 125 -8.81 6.15 -6.86
N LYS A 126 -9.10 5.26 -7.80
CA LYS A 126 -9.96 5.54 -8.96
C LYS A 126 -11.32 6.09 -8.55
N GLU A 127 -11.95 5.48 -7.55
CA GLU A 127 -13.24 5.91 -7.02
C GLU A 127 -13.16 7.23 -6.24
N ALA A 128 -12.00 7.55 -5.63
CA ALA A 128 -11.81 8.76 -4.84
C ALA A 128 -11.50 10.00 -5.70
N VAL A 129 -10.82 9.81 -6.84
CA VAL A 129 -10.43 10.91 -7.75
C VAL A 129 -10.72 10.56 -9.21
N PRO A 130 -11.99 10.28 -9.56
CA PRO A 130 -12.35 9.80 -10.90
C PRO A 130 -11.94 10.76 -12.01
N GLU A 131 -12.07 12.06 -11.79
CA GLU A 131 -11.71 13.12 -12.75
C GLU A 131 -10.18 13.23 -12.99
N MET A 132 -9.36 12.73 -12.07
CA MET A 132 -7.91 12.72 -12.21
C MET A 132 -7.38 11.36 -12.69
N TRP A 133 -8.23 10.34 -12.70
CA TRP A 133 -7.80 8.97 -12.93
C TRP A 133 -7.38 8.75 -14.38
N SER A 134 -6.21 8.16 -14.58
CA SER A 134 -5.69 7.80 -15.90
C SER A 134 -4.88 6.49 -15.85
N PRO A 135 -4.64 5.83 -16.99
CA PRO A 135 -3.73 4.69 -17.06
C PRO A 135 -2.33 4.98 -16.50
N GLU A 136 -1.82 6.21 -16.71
CA GLU A 136 -0.53 6.68 -16.22
C GLU A 136 -0.55 6.82 -14.69
N MET A 137 -1.63 7.37 -14.13
CA MET A 137 -1.80 7.45 -12.68
C MET A 137 -1.88 6.07 -12.05
N LYS A 138 -2.63 5.14 -12.66
CA LYS A 138 -2.70 3.74 -12.25
C LYS A 138 -1.30 3.12 -12.21
N SER A 139 -0.52 3.33 -13.26
CA SER A 139 0.85 2.84 -13.37
C SER A 139 1.76 3.45 -12.29
N ALA A 140 1.68 4.76 -12.06
CA ALA A 140 2.48 5.46 -11.06
C ALA A 140 2.22 4.95 -9.63
N TRP A 141 0.95 4.85 -9.21
CA TRP A 141 0.58 4.27 -7.92
C TRP A 141 0.98 2.80 -7.81
N GLY A 142 0.78 2.02 -8.87
CA GLY A 142 1.15 0.62 -8.94
C GLY A 142 2.65 0.41 -8.71
N GLN A 143 3.50 1.16 -9.40
CA GLN A 143 4.96 1.08 -9.25
C GLN A 143 5.40 1.51 -7.85
N ALA A 144 4.85 2.59 -7.30
CA ALA A 144 5.16 3.03 -5.95
C ALA A 144 4.82 1.96 -4.90
N TYR A 145 3.67 1.30 -5.06
CA TYR A 145 3.25 0.16 -4.24
C TYR A 145 4.20 -1.04 -4.38
N ASP A 146 4.53 -1.43 -5.62
CA ASP A 146 5.36 -2.61 -5.91
C ASP A 146 6.75 -2.49 -5.29
N HIS A 147 7.38 -1.32 -5.40
CA HIS A 147 8.68 -1.06 -4.80
C HIS A 147 8.64 -1.05 -3.26
N LEU A 148 7.56 -0.53 -2.67
CA LEU A 148 7.36 -0.62 -1.22
C LEU A 148 7.20 -2.06 -0.76
N VAL A 149 6.37 -2.84 -1.44
CA VAL A 149 6.15 -4.27 -1.15
C VAL A 149 7.43 -5.06 -1.32
N ALA A 150 8.22 -4.79 -2.36
CA ALA A 150 9.52 -5.43 -2.56
C ALA A 150 10.46 -5.19 -1.36
N ALA A 151 10.50 -3.96 -0.82
CA ALA A 151 11.26 -3.63 0.37
C ALA A 151 10.76 -4.36 1.63
N ILE A 152 9.44 -4.50 1.80
CA ILE A 152 8.84 -5.25 2.92
C ILE A 152 9.14 -6.75 2.79
N LYS A 153 8.92 -7.34 1.61
CA LYS A 153 9.17 -8.76 1.32
C LYS A 153 10.63 -9.15 1.52
N ALA A 154 11.57 -8.23 1.24
CA ALA A 154 12.98 -8.46 1.52
C ALA A 154 13.25 -8.72 3.02
N GLU A 155 12.56 -8.01 3.91
CA GLU A 155 12.67 -8.21 5.36
C GLU A 155 11.81 -9.38 5.88
N MET A 156 10.73 -9.73 5.18
CA MET A 156 9.95 -10.95 5.47
C MET A 156 10.80 -12.23 5.32
N LYS A 157 11.62 -12.29 4.26
CA LYS A 157 12.51 -13.44 3.96
C LYS A 157 13.71 -13.54 4.90
N ARG A 158 14.13 -12.42 5.50
CA ARG A 158 15.30 -12.33 6.38
C ARG A 158 15.00 -12.70 7.83
N SER A 159 13.73 -12.80 8.19
CA SER A 159 13.30 -13.17 9.53
C SER A 159 13.06 -14.69 9.56
N PRO A 160 14.03 -15.54 9.98
CA PRO A 160 13.71 -16.92 10.29
C PRO A 160 12.71 -16.93 11.45
N ILE A 161 11.69 -17.79 11.32
CA ILE A 161 10.74 -18.11 12.39
C ILE A 161 11.52 -18.73 13.56
#